data_AF-A0A1G1L421-F1
#
_entry.id   AF-A0A1G1L421-F1
#
_cell.length_a   1.000
_cell.length_b   1.000
_cell.length_c   1.000
_cell.angle_alpha   90.00
_cell.angle_beta   90.00
_cell.angle_gamma   90.00
#
_symmetry.space_group_name_H-M   'P 1'
#
loop_
_entity.id
_entity.type
_entity.pdbx_description
1 polymer ?
#
loop_
_entity_poly.entity_id
_entity_poly.type
_entity_poly.pdbx_seq_one_letter_code
_entity_poly.pdbx_strand_id
1 'polypeptide(L)'
;MDLSTLRHSTAHVMAQAAKALWPDVKLGMGPAIEDGFYYDFDREEPFAPEDLEKIEAKMRDIIKKNYPFEREETAKKDAVKLFKSMHEKYKVELIEAIPADSVSIYKDGDFIDLCRGPHIHSTGEIKAFKLLSIAGAYWHGIETNPMLQRIYGTAFQTQKELETYIKTLEEAKKRDHRILGKQLEYFSMSDEMGSGLVLYHPKGARLRTIIEEYIRNEHLRRGYELVIGPHILKSDVWVRSGHYDYYKENMYTFRIDNQEYAIKPMNCPNHIMVYKSKTRSYKDLPLKFFELGTVYRNEKSGVLHGLLRVRGFTQDDAHIFCLREQAEDEIVKVIDFVIDTLNAFGFDDFSIELSTRPAKSIGADEDWAMAELALINSLNRKTLAYEINEGEGAFYGPKIDIKLKDALKREWQCATIQCDFALPERFDLKYAGQDGKEYRPIMLHRVILGSLERFMGALIEHFAGAMPLWLAPAQCRIIPISEKVNEYAGNIWQTLFAAGIRVEADNRNERLEKKIRDAEVEKIPYMIIIGSKEESIGMVSVRSKAEGDIGRMKPAEFIERIREEVEKKIR
;
A
#
# COMPACT_ATOMS: atom_id res chain seq x y z
N MET A 1 24.35 17.90 10.10
CA MET A 1 24.91 16.53 10.17
C MET A 1 24.05 15.64 9.28
N ASP A 2 24.63 14.83 8.42
CA ASP A 2 23.86 13.88 7.62
C ASP A 2 23.18 12.84 8.52
N LEU A 3 21.86 12.67 8.39
CA LEU A 3 21.09 11.74 9.21
C LEU A 3 21.46 10.28 8.92
N SER A 4 21.80 9.97 7.66
CA SER A 4 22.23 8.61 7.30
C SER A 4 23.50 8.23 8.06
N THR A 5 24.50 9.11 8.05
CA THR A 5 25.75 8.97 8.82
C THR A 5 25.52 8.83 10.33
N LEU A 6 24.64 9.68 10.91
CA LEU A 6 24.28 9.60 12.33
C LEU A 6 23.64 8.27 12.69
N ARG A 7 22.66 7.82 11.91
CA ARG A 7 21.93 6.57 12.14
C ARG A 7 22.84 5.36 11.98
N HIS A 8 23.72 5.40 10.98
CA HIS A 8 24.69 4.34 10.77
C HIS A 8 25.67 4.21 11.95
N SER A 9 26.16 5.36 12.45
CA SER A 9 27.00 5.40 13.66
C SER A 9 26.24 4.92 14.91
N THR A 10 24.93 5.21 14.99
CA THR A 10 24.08 4.73 16.08
C THR A 10 23.86 3.22 16.01
N ALA A 11 23.77 2.65 14.81
CA ALA A 11 23.71 1.19 14.61
C ALA A 11 24.98 0.50 15.14
N HIS A 12 26.17 1.08 14.91
CA HIS A 12 27.42 0.60 15.47
C HIS A 12 27.43 0.61 17.00
N VAL A 13 27.00 1.73 17.61
CA VAL A 13 26.90 1.82 19.08
C VAL A 13 25.89 0.80 19.64
N MET A 14 24.81 0.51 18.92
CA MET A 14 23.88 -0.56 19.29
C MET A 14 24.55 -1.95 19.25
N ALA A 15 25.34 -2.23 18.21
CA ALA A 15 26.08 -3.49 18.09
C ALA A 15 27.12 -3.66 19.21
N GLN A 16 27.87 -2.59 19.51
CA GLN A 16 28.79 -2.55 20.64
C GLN A 16 28.07 -2.79 21.96
N ALA A 17 26.92 -2.13 22.18
CA ALA A 17 26.12 -2.30 23.38
C ALA A 17 25.64 -3.75 23.55
N ALA A 18 25.12 -4.36 22.46
CA ALA A 18 24.69 -5.75 22.46
C ALA A 18 25.86 -6.69 22.77
N LYS A 19 27.04 -6.50 22.15
CA LYS A 19 28.24 -7.28 22.44
C LYS A 19 28.73 -7.15 23.87
N ALA A 20 28.63 -5.96 24.45
CA ALA A 20 29.04 -5.72 25.82
C ALA A 20 28.08 -6.33 26.85
N LEU A 21 26.80 -6.53 26.49
CA LEU A 21 25.81 -7.20 27.33
C LEU A 21 25.83 -8.73 27.15
N TRP A 22 26.03 -9.19 25.91
CA TRP A 22 26.06 -10.60 25.53
C TRP A 22 27.28 -10.87 24.64
N PRO A 23 28.44 -11.23 25.21
CA PRO A 23 29.68 -11.42 24.45
C PRO A 23 29.59 -12.46 23.31
N ASP A 24 28.75 -13.48 23.49
CA ASP A 24 28.58 -14.58 22.53
C ASP A 24 27.68 -14.26 21.34
N VAL A 25 26.97 -13.11 21.34
CA VAL A 25 26.13 -12.69 20.19
C VAL A 25 27.01 -12.48 18.96
N LYS A 26 26.63 -12.97 17.77
CA LYS A 26 27.39 -12.69 16.54
C LYS A 26 26.70 -11.60 15.74
N LEU A 27 27.50 -10.76 15.09
CA LEU A 27 27.04 -9.56 14.39
C LEU A 27 26.88 -9.83 12.90
N GLY A 28 25.70 -9.52 12.37
CA GLY A 28 25.37 -9.56 10.95
C GLY A 28 25.54 -8.20 10.26
N MET A 29 24.49 -7.77 9.56
CA MET A 29 24.44 -6.49 8.84
C MET A 29 23.73 -5.41 9.66
N GLY A 30 24.22 -4.17 9.57
CA GLY A 30 23.63 -3.02 10.27
C GLY A 30 23.62 -1.71 9.49
N PRO A 31 22.82 -1.59 8.41
CA PRO A 31 22.76 -0.37 7.61
C PRO A 31 21.88 0.70 8.26
N ALA A 32 22.14 1.96 7.89
CA ALA A 32 21.13 3.01 8.00
C ALA A 32 20.04 2.81 6.95
N ILE A 33 18.82 3.20 7.30
CA ILE A 33 17.63 3.21 6.43
C ILE A 33 16.98 4.59 6.50
N GLU A 34 16.02 4.83 5.60
CA GLU A 34 15.36 6.14 5.41
C GLU A 34 14.80 6.75 6.70
N ASP A 35 14.30 5.93 7.63
CA ASP A 35 13.69 6.38 8.89
C ASP A 35 14.47 5.96 10.15
N GLY A 36 15.65 5.38 10.00
CA GLY A 36 16.39 4.85 11.14
C GLY A 36 17.56 3.96 10.75
N PHE A 37 17.69 2.85 11.45
CA PHE A 37 18.70 1.82 11.22
C PHE A 37 18.19 0.48 11.74
N TYR A 38 18.85 -0.59 11.37
CA TYR A 38 18.70 -1.86 12.06
C TYR A 38 20.07 -2.52 12.26
N TYR A 39 20.11 -3.59 13.06
CA TYR A 39 21.26 -4.49 13.10
C TYR A 39 20.79 -5.93 13.31
N ASP A 40 21.38 -6.85 12.55
CA ASP A 40 21.09 -8.28 12.63
C ASP A 40 22.03 -8.99 13.62
N PHE A 41 21.46 -9.81 14.49
CA PHE A 41 22.17 -10.52 15.54
C PHE A 41 21.86 -12.02 15.50
N ASP A 42 22.89 -12.84 15.72
CA ASP A 42 22.75 -14.27 15.96
C ASP A 42 23.03 -14.54 17.44
N ARG A 43 21.95 -14.83 18.17
CA ARG A 43 21.96 -15.17 19.60
C ARG A 43 21.08 -16.40 19.78
N GLU A 44 21.56 -17.36 20.56
CA GLU A 44 20.83 -18.59 20.87
C GLU A 44 19.53 -18.30 21.62
N GLU A 45 19.60 -17.44 22.65
CA GLU A 45 18.41 -16.94 23.35
C GLU A 45 17.82 -15.74 22.59
N PRO A 46 16.53 -15.78 22.20
CA PRO A 46 15.89 -14.65 21.57
C PRO A 46 15.87 -13.39 22.43
N PHE A 47 16.04 -12.22 21.82
CA PHE A 47 15.83 -10.94 22.47
C PHE A 47 14.36 -10.78 22.86
N ALA A 48 14.14 -10.34 24.09
CA ALA A 48 12.84 -9.94 24.57
C ALA A 48 12.65 -8.41 24.45
N PRO A 49 11.42 -7.87 24.41
CA PRO A 49 11.19 -6.43 24.39
C PRO A 49 11.92 -5.66 25.51
N GLU A 50 12.08 -6.28 26.68
CA GLU A 50 12.78 -5.71 27.84
C GLU A 50 14.30 -5.59 27.61
N ASP A 51 14.86 -6.40 26.70
CA ASP A 51 16.28 -6.31 26.33
C ASP A 51 16.57 -5.03 25.55
N LEU A 52 15.58 -4.45 24.86
CA LEU A 52 15.75 -3.15 24.17
C LEU A 52 16.09 -2.04 25.17
N GLU A 53 15.45 -2.02 26.34
CA GLU A 53 15.75 -1.03 27.38
C GLU A 53 17.16 -1.20 27.95
N LYS A 54 17.62 -2.46 28.11
CA LYS A 54 19.00 -2.76 28.55
C LYS A 54 20.03 -2.29 27.51
N ILE A 55 19.78 -2.56 26.22
CA ILE A 55 20.64 -2.13 25.12
C ILE A 55 20.67 -0.60 25.08
N GLU A 56 19.52 0.08 25.14
CA GLU A 56 19.47 1.55 25.17
C GLU A 56 20.28 2.14 26.34
N ALA A 57 20.14 1.58 27.55
CA ALA A 57 20.91 2.00 28.70
C ALA A 57 22.42 1.86 28.46
N LYS A 58 22.84 0.72 27.91
CA LYS A 58 24.24 0.46 27.59
C LYS A 58 24.78 1.37 26.48
N MET A 59 23.97 1.65 25.46
CA MET A 59 24.29 2.63 24.40
C MET A 59 24.53 4.02 25.02
N ARG A 60 23.69 4.47 25.96
CA ARG A 60 23.90 5.75 26.66
C ARG A 60 25.21 5.78 27.44
N ASP A 61 25.59 4.67 28.08
CA ASP A 61 26.87 4.58 28.78
C ASP A 61 28.07 4.67 27.83
N ILE A 62 27.98 4.04 26.66
CA ILE A 62 29.00 4.14 25.61
C ILE A 62 29.10 5.58 25.07
N ILE A 63 27.96 6.21 24.77
CA ILE A 63 27.89 7.58 24.24
C ILE A 63 28.53 8.58 25.22
N LYS A 64 28.31 8.41 26.53
CA LYS A 64 28.95 9.25 27.57
C LYS A 64 30.47 9.14 27.58
N LYS A 65 31.05 8.01 27.15
CA LYS A 65 32.51 7.84 27.06
C LYS A 65 33.11 8.55 25.85
N ASN A 66 32.30 8.92 24.86
CA ASN A 66 32.70 9.73 23.72
C ASN A 66 33.90 9.18 22.93
N TYR A 67 33.84 7.90 22.57
CA TYR A 67 34.90 7.26 21.78
C TYR A 67 34.97 7.85 20.37
N PRO A 68 36.17 8.11 19.81
CA PRO A 68 36.31 8.47 18.41
C PRO A 68 36.02 7.26 17.51
N PHE A 69 35.46 7.50 16.32
CA PHE A 69 35.35 6.47 15.28
C PHE A 69 36.61 6.46 14.42
N GLU A 70 37.44 5.44 14.58
CA GLU A 70 38.72 5.31 13.89
C GLU A 70 38.60 4.33 12.72
N ARG A 71 38.83 4.83 11.49
CA ARG A 71 38.85 4.00 10.28
C ARG A 71 40.25 3.45 10.04
N GLU A 72 40.36 2.14 9.96
CA GLU A 72 41.58 1.43 9.55
C GLU A 72 41.32 0.69 8.24
N GLU A 73 42.29 0.74 7.31
CA GLU A 73 42.25 -0.06 6.10
C GLU A 73 43.15 -1.29 6.27
N THR A 74 42.59 -2.47 6.09
CA THR A 74 43.26 -3.74 6.37
C THR A 74 43.19 -4.65 5.15
N ALA A 75 44.25 -5.41 4.89
CA ALA A 75 44.24 -6.42 3.86
C ALA A 75 43.15 -7.46 4.15
N LYS A 76 42.42 -7.89 3.11
CA LYS A 76 41.32 -8.85 3.22
C LYS A 76 41.69 -10.10 4.03
N LYS A 77 42.89 -10.64 3.80
CA LYS A 77 43.40 -11.83 4.51
C LYS A 77 43.55 -11.62 6.01
N ASP A 78 43.95 -10.43 6.44
CA ASP A 78 44.18 -10.14 7.86
C ASP A 78 42.88 -9.78 8.56
N ALA A 79 41.96 -9.09 7.87
CA ALA A 79 40.60 -8.87 8.34
C ALA A 79 39.87 -10.22 8.57
N VAL A 80 39.97 -11.16 7.63
CA VAL A 80 39.40 -12.52 7.80
C VAL A 80 39.97 -13.22 9.02
N LYS A 81 41.30 -13.16 9.26
CA LYS A 81 41.92 -13.77 10.45
C LYS A 81 41.41 -13.13 11.74
N LEU A 82 41.31 -11.79 11.77
CA LEU A 82 40.81 -11.04 12.91
C LEU A 82 39.38 -11.47 13.28
N PHE A 83 38.44 -11.38 12.34
CA PHE A 83 37.04 -11.74 12.60
C PHE A 83 36.84 -13.25 12.85
N LYS A 84 37.68 -14.14 12.31
CA LYS A 84 37.70 -15.55 12.70
C LYS A 84 38.12 -15.74 14.16
N SER A 85 39.13 -15.01 14.64
CA SER A 85 39.57 -15.07 16.04
C SER A 85 38.53 -14.50 17.02
N MET A 86 37.68 -13.59 16.56
CA MET A 86 36.54 -13.03 17.30
C MET A 86 35.26 -13.89 17.18
N HIS A 87 35.32 -15.02 16.47
CA HIS A 87 34.18 -15.91 16.20
C HIS A 87 33.00 -15.25 15.44
N GLU A 88 33.28 -14.20 14.65
CA GLU A 88 32.31 -13.44 13.85
C GLU A 88 32.09 -14.05 12.45
N LYS A 89 31.43 -15.20 12.39
CA LYS A 89 31.25 -15.96 11.14
C LYS A 89 30.61 -15.15 9.99
N TYR A 90 29.64 -14.30 10.30
CA TYR A 90 28.93 -13.50 9.28
C TYR A 90 29.81 -12.39 8.71
N LYS A 91 30.65 -11.76 9.53
CA LYS A 91 31.62 -10.76 9.06
C LYS A 91 32.66 -11.39 8.15
N VAL A 92 33.12 -12.59 8.47
CA VAL A 92 34.03 -13.36 7.61
C VAL A 92 33.42 -13.61 6.22
N GLU A 93 32.17 -14.07 6.18
CA GLU A 93 31.44 -14.32 4.93
C GLU A 93 31.30 -13.04 4.09
N LEU A 94 30.92 -11.92 4.72
CA LEU A 94 30.84 -10.62 4.07
C LEU A 94 32.18 -10.17 3.48
N ILE A 95 33.28 -10.34 4.21
CA ILE A 95 34.62 -9.99 3.72
C ILE A 95 35.00 -10.86 2.53
N GLU A 96 34.77 -12.17 2.60
CA GLU A 96 35.09 -13.11 1.54
C GLU A 96 34.34 -12.79 0.23
N ALA A 97 33.10 -12.27 0.32
CA ALA A 97 32.30 -11.83 -0.82
C ALA A 97 32.74 -10.50 -1.46
N ILE A 98 33.51 -9.66 -0.76
CA ILE A 98 33.99 -8.38 -1.32
C ILE A 98 35.07 -8.63 -2.38
N PRO A 99 34.94 -8.13 -3.62
CA PRO A 99 35.95 -8.35 -4.67
C PRO A 99 37.30 -7.66 -4.43
N ALA A 100 37.33 -6.61 -3.62
CA ALA A 100 38.54 -5.83 -3.34
C ALA A 100 39.52 -6.58 -2.41
N ASP A 101 40.81 -6.29 -2.58
CA ASP A 101 41.90 -6.90 -1.78
C ASP A 101 42.09 -6.25 -0.39
N SER A 102 41.51 -5.08 -0.16
CA SER A 102 41.44 -4.40 1.13
C SER A 102 40.00 -4.16 1.56
N VAL A 103 39.79 -4.12 2.87
CA VAL A 103 38.52 -3.75 3.50
C VAL A 103 38.78 -2.72 4.58
N SER A 104 37.78 -1.89 4.87
CA SER A 104 37.84 -0.97 6.00
C SER A 104 37.18 -1.57 7.24
N ILE A 105 37.80 -1.28 8.37
CA ILE A 105 37.34 -1.64 9.70
C ILE A 105 37.21 -0.36 10.49
N TYR A 106 36.16 -0.26 11.31
CA TYR A 106 35.97 0.84 12.24
C TYR A 106 36.17 0.37 13.67
N LYS A 107 36.84 1.21 14.46
CA LYS A 107 37.03 1.02 15.89
C LYS A 107 36.39 2.16 16.67
N ASP A 108 35.70 1.81 17.75
CA ASP A 108 35.19 2.75 18.75
C ASP A 108 35.44 2.18 20.16
N GLY A 109 36.50 2.67 20.79
CA GLY A 109 37.04 2.03 22.00
C GLY A 109 37.60 0.63 21.67
N ASP A 110 37.18 -0.38 22.43
CA ASP A 110 37.61 -1.77 22.24
C ASP A 110 36.78 -2.53 21.20
N PHE A 111 35.73 -1.90 20.66
CA PHE A 111 34.84 -2.53 19.69
C PHE A 111 35.39 -2.35 18.27
N ILE A 112 35.27 -3.41 17.48
CA ILE A 112 35.77 -3.48 16.10
C ILE A 112 34.66 -4.03 15.23
N ASP A 113 34.36 -3.34 14.13
CA ASP A 113 33.36 -3.79 13.17
C ASP A 113 33.78 -3.58 11.72
N LEU A 114 33.31 -4.47 10.84
CA LEU A 114 33.52 -4.39 9.41
C LEU A 114 32.53 -3.39 8.82
N CYS A 115 33.04 -2.27 8.34
CA CYS A 115 32.19 -1.21 7.81
C CYS A 115 32.92 -0.31 6.81
N ARG A 116 32.19 0.21 5.81
CA ARG A 116 32.69 1.18 4.83
C ARG A 116 32.60 2.63 5.31
N GLY A 117 31.69 2.93 6.24
CA GLY A 117 31.36 4.28 6.66
C GLY A 117 30.56 5.06 5.59
N PRO A 118 30.46 6.39 5.73
CA PRO A 118 31.11 7.23 6.75
C PRO A 118 30.46 7.11 8.14
N HIS A 119 31.20 7.55 9.17
CA HIS A 119 30.73 7.71 10.55
C HIS A 119 30.84 9.17 11.00
N ILE A 120 30.09 9.53 12.05
CA ILE A 120 30.29 10.79 12.79
C ILE A 120 31.67 10.76 13.50
N HIS A 121 32.14 11.87 14.06
CA HIS A 121 33.50 11.91 14.62
C HIS A 121 33.63 11.12 15.92
N SER A 122 32.58 11.13 16.75
CA SER A 122 32.61 10.46 18.05
C SER A 122 31.24 9.96 18.51
N THR A 123 31.22 8.95 19.38
CA THR A 123 29.96 8.38 19.91
C THR A 123 29.15 9.41 20.70
N GLY A 124 29.78 10.44 21.30
CA GLY A 124 29.10 11.48 22.06
C GLY A 124 28.31 12.49 21.22
N GLU A 125 28.47 12.47 19.89
CA GLU A 125 27.62 13.26 18.99
C GLU A 125 26.20 12.69 18.84
N ILE A 126 25.98 11.44 19.26
CA ILE A 126 24.65 10.81 19.28
C ILE A 126 23.86 11.36 20.47
N LYS A 127 22.88 12.22 20.18
CA LYS A 127 22.10 12.90 21.23
C LYS A 127 20.73 12.27 21.46
N ALA A 128 20.03 11.90 20.40
CA ALA A 128 18.65 11.41 20.46
C ALA A 128 18.49 10.14 19.62
N PHE A 129 18.14 9.04 20.29
CA PHE A 129 17.88 7.75 19.65
C PHE A 129 16.82 6.95 20.42
N LYS A 130 16.20 5.99 19.73
CA LYS A 130 15.23 5.03 20.31
C LYS A 130 15.29 3.71 19.56
N LEU A 131 15.29 2.58 20.28
CA LEU A 131 15.05 1.25 19.73
C LEU A 131 13.55 0.99 19.64
N LEU A 132 13.11 0.44 18.52
CA LEU A 132 11.70 0.41 18.12
C LEU A 132 11.08 -0.97 18.21
N SER A 133 11.74 -1.99 17.65
CA SER A 133 11.17 -3.34 17.56
C SER A 133 12.23 -4.40 17.27
N ILE A 134 11.85 -5.65 17.50
CA ILE A 134 12.64 -6.85 17.17
C ILE A 134 11.87 -7.62 16.09
N ALA A 135 12.57 -8.08 15.05
CA ALA A 135 12.01 -8.88 13.97
C ALA A 135 12.94 -10.05 13.61
N GLY A 136 12.40 -11.07 12.95
CA GLY A 136 13.23 -12.13 12.33
C GLY A 136 13.68 -11.72 10.93
N ALA A 137 14.92 -12.03 10.56
CA ALA A 137 15.44 -11.82 9.22
C ALA A 137 16.33 -13.00 8.80
N TYR A 138 16.04 -13.60 7.65
CA TYR A 138 16.92 -14.62 7.08
C TYR A 138 18.21 -14.01 6.56
N TRP A 139 19.35 -14.66 6.82
CA TRP A 139 20.64 -14.21 6.30
C TRP A 139 20.62 -14.14 4.76
N HIS A 140 21.06 -13.00 4.19
CA HIS A 140 20.90 -12.64 2.76
C HIS A 140 19.46 -12.66 2.21
N GLY A 141 18.44 -12.72 3.07
CA GLY A 141 17.04 -12.84 2.65
C GLY A 141 16.67 -14.19 2.05
N ILE A 142 17.51 -15.21 2.25
CA ILE A 142 17.32 -16.57 1.72
C ILE A 142 16.72 -17.45 2.82
N GLU A 143 15.50 -17.93 2.64
CA GLU A 143 14.72 -18.67 3.66
C GLU A 143 15.40 -19.96 4.15
N THR A 144 16.32 -20.54 3.39
CA THR A 144 17.09 -21.73 3.80
C THR A 144 18.29 -21.40 4.69
N ASN A 145 18.64 -20.12 4.84
CA ASN A 145 19.75 -19.68 5.68
C ASN A 145 19.32 -19.52 7.14
N PRO A 146 20.28 -19.38 8.09
CA PRO A 146 19.96 -19.10 9.48
C PRO A 146 19.07 -17.86 9.64
N MET A 147 18.09 -17.95 10.53
CA MET A 147 17.23 -16.84 10.91
C MET A 147 17.93 -16.01 12.00
N LEU A 148 18.23 -14.76 11.68
CA LEU A 148 18.79 -13.77 12.59
C LEU A 148 17.69 -12.96 13.25
N GLN A 149 18.07 -12.28 14.33
CA GLN A 149 17.23 -11.35 15.06
C GLN A 149 17.63 -9.92 14.72
N ARG A 150 16.74 -9.20 14.06
CA ARG A 150 16.91 -7.82 13.64
C ARG A 150 16.35 -6.87 14.70
N ILE A 151 17.17 -5.98 15.23
CA ILE A 151 16.70 -4.88 16.08
C ILE A 151 16.62 -3.61 15.25
N TYR A 152 15.45 -2.99 15.21
CA TYR A 152 15.23 -1.68 14.57
C TYR A 152 15.39 -0.55 15.56
N GLY A 153 16.01 0.55 15.13
CA GLY A 153 16.14 1.78 15.89
C GLY A 153 16.08 3.01 15.00
N THR A 154 16.00 4.19 15.61
CA THR A 154 16.07 5.48 14.92
C THR A 154 16.93 6.46 15.71
N ALA A 155 17.48 7.45 15.01
CA ALA A 155 18.28 8.52 15.60
C ALA A 155 18.05 9.84 14.85
N PHE A 156 18.09 10.93 15.61
CA PHE A 156 17.90 12.30 15.15
C PHE A 156 18.91 13.24 15.80
N GLN A 157 19.12 14.43 15.19
CA GLN A 157 20.06 15.41 15.72
C GLN A 157 19.57 16.00 17.06
N THR A 158 18.25 16.08 17.25
CA THR A 158 17.64 16.66 18.44
C THR A 158 16.59 15.75 19.07
N GLN A 159 16.42 15.89 20.38
CA GLN A 159 15.38 15.18 21.14
C GLN A 159 13.96 15.55 20.65
N LYS A 160 13.75 16.80 20.23
CA LYS A 160 12.46 17.28 19.69
C LYS A 160 12.07 16.59 18.39
N GLU A 161 13.03 16.38 17.48
CA GLU A 161 12.80 15.64 16.23
C GLU A 161 12.45 14.18 16.52
N LEU A 162 13.19 13.54 17.44
CA LEU A 162 12.88 12.17 17.88
C LEU A 162 11.46 12.08 18.45
N GLU A 163 11.10 12.96 19.39
CA GLU A 163 9.75 12.97 19.98
C GLU A 163 8.65 13.18 18.95
N THR A 164 8.89 14.07 17.97
CA THR A 164 7.98 14.29 16.85
C THR A 164 7.81 13.02 16.02
N TYR A 165 8.90 12.35 15.69
CA TYR A 165 8.89 11.10 14.94
C TYR A 165 8.19 9.96 15.70
N ILE A 166 8.48 9.79 17.00
CA ILE A 166 7.81 8.78 17.84
C ILE A 166 6.30 9.05 17.91
N LYS A 167 5.89 10.31 18.07
CA LYS A 167 4.48 10.68 18.03
C LYS A 167 3.82 10.34 16.68
N THR A 168 4.50 10.57 15.56
CA THR A 168 4.01 10.18 14.24
C THR A 168 3.85 8.66 14.12
N LEU A 169 4.80 7.87 14.64
CA LEU A 169 4.70 6.41 14.67
C LEU A 169 3.53 5.91 15.53
N GLU A 170 3.28 6.54 16.68
CA GLU A 170 2.13 6.20 17.53
C GLU A 170 0.80 6.50 16.85
N GLU A 171 0.69 7.64 16.18
CA GLU A 171 -0.48 7.99 15.38
C GLU A 171 -0.67 7.04 14.18
N ALA A 172 0.42 6.63 13.52
CA ALA A 172 0.37 5.63 12.46
C ALA A 172 -0.12 4.28 12.96
N LYS A 173 0.36 3.81 14.12
CA LYS A 173 -0.11 2.57 14.76
C LYS A 173 -1.60 2.60 15.07
N LYS A 174 -2.13 3.74 15.55
CA LYS A 174 -3.58 3.91 15.79
C LYS A 174 -4.41 3.88 14.50
N ARG A 175 -3.80 4.25 13.37
CA ARG A 175 -4.42 4.29 12.05
C ARG A 175 -4.25 3.00 11.26
N ASP A 176 -3.49 2.03 11.77
CA ASP A 176 -3.23 0.76 11.08
C ASP A 176 -4.55 0.05 10.73
N HIS A 177 -4.76 -0.16 9.44
CA HIS A 177 -6.00 -0.76 8.93
C HIS A 177 -6.22 -2.20 9.41
N ARG A 178 -5.19 -2.91 9.88
CA ARG A 178 -5.32 -4.26 10.45
C ARG A 178 -5.91 -4.21 11.87
N ILE A 179 -5.59 -3.16 12.61
CA ILE A 179 -6.17 -2.90 13.93
C ILE A 179 -7.58 -2.36 13.77
N LEU A 180 -7.73 -1.28 13.00
CA LEU A 180 -9.02 -0.64 12.77
C LEU A 180 -10.00 -1.53 12.02
N GLY A 181 -9.53 -2.28 11.01
CA GLY A 181 -10.36 -3.19 10.23
C GLY A 181 -10.99 -4.30 11.07
N LYS A 182 -10.27 -4.78 12.10
CA LYS A 182 -10.81 -5.72 13.08
C LYS A 182 -11.77 -5.03 14.06
N GLN A 183 -11.38 -3.88 14.62
CA GLN A 183 -12.20 -3.12 15.58
C GLN A 183 -13.53 -2.65 14.99
N LEU A 184 -13.54 -2.27 13.71
CA LEU A 184 -14.71 -1.78 12.98
C LEU A 184 -15.45 -2.89 12.21
N GLU A 185 -15.00 -4.14 12.33
CA GLU A 185 -15.58 -5.31 11.67
C GLU A 185 -15.69 -5.13 10.15
N TYR A 186 -14.63 -4.63 9.53
CA TYR A 186 -14.55 -4.48 8.08
C TYR A 186 -14.07 -5.77 7.40
N PHE A 187 -13.03 -6.39 7.95
CA PHE A 187 -12.49 -7.62 7.39
C PHE A 187 -11.71 -8.42 8.42
N SER A 188 -11.46 -9.68 8.09
CA SER A 188 -10.53 -10.55 8.79
C SER A 188 -9.66 -11.34 7.82
N MET A 189 -8.59 -11.91 8.36
CA MET A 189 -7.74 -12.89 7.68
C MET A 189 -7.61 -14.09 8.63
N SER A 190 -7.70 -15.29 8.09
CA SER A 190 -7.65 -16.53 8.87
C SER A 190 -6.53 -17.43 8.34
N ASP A 191 -5.71 -17.94 9.25
CA ASP A 191 -4.67 -18.92 8.91
C ASP A 191 -5.27 -20.20 8.32
N GLU A 192 -6.50 -20.57 8.71
CA GLU A 192 -7.22 -21.73 8.15
C GLU A 192 -7.55 -21.56 6.66
N MET A 193 -7.77 -20.33 6.20
CA MET A 193 -8.08 -20.01 4.80
C MET A 193 -6.82 -19.83 3.96
N GLY A 194 -5.70 -19.52 4.61
CA GLY A 194 -4.42 -19.22 3.97
C GLY A 194 -4.08 -17.72 3.97
N SER A 195 -2.78 -17.43 4.05
CA SER A 195 -2.26 -16.06 4.15
C SER A 195 -2.56 -15.22 2.91
N GLY A 196 -2.86 -13.94 3.10
CA GLY A 196 -3.06 -12.98 2.01
C GLY A 196 -4.40 -13.14 1.28
N LEU A 197 -5.39 -13.78 1.92
CA LEU A 197 -6.75 -13.92 1.44
C LEU A 197 -7.70 -13.21 2.42
N VAL A 198 -8.45 -12.23 1.90
CA VAL A 198 -9.27 -11.32 2.71
C VAL A 198 -10.70 -11.84 2.84
N LEU A 199 -11.22 -11.90 4.07
CA LEU A 199 -12.64 -12.11 4.34
C LEU A 199 -13.30 -10.78 4.68
N TYR A 200 -14.12 -10.26 3.77
CA TYR A 200 -14.88 -9.04 4.03
C TYR A 200 -16.11 -9.33 4.89
N HIS A 201 -16.25 -8.59 5.98
CA HIS A 201 -17.44 -8.60 6.84
C HIS A 201 -18.49 -7.63 6.31
N PRO A 202 -19.75 -7.67 6.77
CA PRO A 202 -20.83 -6.88 6.17
C PRO A 202 -20.53 -5.38 6.02
N LYS A 203 -19.90 -4.75 7.00
CA LYS A 203 -19.54 -3.32 6.93
C LYS A 203 -18.42 -3.06 5.90
N GLY A 204 -17.38 -3.89 5.88
CA GLY A 204 -16.30 -3.75 4.90
C GLY A 204 -16.70 -4.13 3.48
N ALA A 205 -17.55 -5.16 3.32
CA ALA A 205 -18.15 -5.51 2.04
C ALA A 205 -18.99 -4.35 1.50
N ARG A 206 -19.77 -3.68 2.36
CA ARG A 206 -20.53 -2.50 1.97
C ARG A 206 -19.65 -1.32 1.58
N LEU A 207 -18.58 -1.04 2.34
CA LEU A 207 -17.59 -0.02 1.95
C LEU A 207 -17.00 -0.32 0.57
N ARG A 208 -16.59 -1.56 0.36
CA ARG A 208 -16.07 -2.04 -0.93
C ARG A 208 -17.10 -1.83 -2.03
N THR A 209 -18.36 -2.22 -1.84
CA THR A 209 -19.43 -2.01 -2.83
C THR A 209 -19.63 -0.53 -3.18
N ILE A 210 -19.60 0.38 -2.19
CA ILE A 210 -19.71 1.83 -2.44
C ILE A 210 -18.57 2.32 -3.35
N ILE A 211 -17.34 1.85 -3.10
CA ILE A 211 -16.15 2.18 -3.92
C ILE A 211 -16.32 1.60 -5.34
N GLU A 212 -16.73 0.33 -5.44
CA GLU A 212 -16.96 -0.37 -6.71
C GLU A 212 -18.04 0.29 -7.57
N GLU A 213 -19.13 0.75 -6.95
CA GLU A 213 -20.21 1.46 -7.62
C GLU A 213 -19.76 2.83 -8.11
N TYR A 214 -19.05 3.60 -7.26
CA TYR A 214 -18.50 4.89 -7.66
C TYR A 214 -17.60 4.73 -8.89
N ILE A 215 -16.62 3.82 -8.81
CA ILE A 215 -15.64 3.69 -9.89
C ILE A 215 -16.31 3.17 -11.18
N ARG A 216 -17.23 2.19 -11.08
CA ARG A 216 -17.99 1.70 -12.24
C ARG A 216 -18.81 2.79 -12.92
N ASN A 217 -19.49 3.62 -12.14
CA ASN A 217 -20.29 4.72 -12.68
C ASN A 217 -19.42 5.79 -13.35
N GLU A 218 -18.27 6.12 -12.77
CA GLU A 218 -17.33 7.08 -13.36
C GLU A 218 -16.72 6.57 -14.68
N HIS A 219 -16.49 5.26 -14.79
CA HIS A 219 -16.05 4.62 -16.03
C HIS A 219 -17.12 4.71 -17.12
N LEU A 220 -18.36 4.36 -16.81
CA LEU A 220 -19.47 4.43 -17.77
C LEU A 220 -19.68 5.87 -18.28
N ARG A 221 -19.60 6.87 -17.40
CA ARG A 221 -19.68 8.30 -17.77
C ARG A 221 -18.57 8.75 -18.73
N ARG A 222 -17.42 8.06 -18.72
CA ARG A 222 -16.25 8.35 -19.56
C ARG A 222 -16.16 7.46 -20.81
N GLY A 223 -17.24 6.74 -21.13
CA GLY A 223 -17.35 5.93 -22.34
C GLY A 223 -16.59 4.60 -22.29
N TYR A 224 -16.36 4.06 -21.10
CA TYR A 224 -15.84 2.71 -20.94
C TYR A 224 -16.97 1.69 -21.05
N GLU A 225 -16.69 0.57 -21.70
CA GLU A 225 -17.57 -0.58 -21.82
C GLU A 225 -17.18 -1.66 -20.81
N LEU A 226 -18.18 -2.22 -20.13
CA LEU A 226 -17.95 -3.27 -19.14
C LEU A 226 -17.67 -4.61 -19.82
N VAL A 227 -16.59 -5.27 -19.40
CA VAL A 227 -16.28 -6.64 -19.79
C VAL A 227 -16.00 -7.49 -18.56
N ILE A 228 -16.16 -8.81 -18.67
CA ILE A 228 -15.85 -9.76 -17.60
C ILE A 228 -15.08 -10.91 -18.23
N GLY A 229 -13.87 -11.15 -17.74
CA GLY A 229 -13.00 -12.21 -18.22
C GLY A 229 -12.91 -13.40 -17.25
N PRO A 230 -12.68 -14.63 -17.74
CA PRO A 230 -12.50 -15.79 -16.88
C PRO A 230 -11.26 -15.65 -15.98
N HIS A 231 -11.24 -16.36 -14.85
CA HIS A 231 -10.10 -16.38 -13.93
C HIS A 231 -9.03 -17.42 -14.29
N ILE A 232 -9.39 -18.41 -15.09
CA ILE A 232 -8.53 -19.53 -15.47
C ILE A 232 -8.34 -19.48 -16.98
N LEU A 233 -7.08 -19.50 -17.41
CA LEU A 233 -6.70 -19.49 -18.83
C LEU A 233 -5.66 -20.58 -19.09
N LYS A 234 -5.64 -21.10 -20.31
CA LYS A 234 -4.55 -22.00 -20.75
C LYS A 234 -3.21 -21.29 -20.64
N SER A 235 -2.16 -22.00 -20.21
CA SER A 235 -0.79 -21.47 -20.13
C SER A 235 -0.32 -20.86 -21.45
N ASP A 236 -0.77 -21.38 -22.60
CA ASP A 236 -0.45 -20.87 -23.94
C ASP A 236 -0.77 -19.38 -24.13
N VAL A 237 -1.83 -18.88 -23.49
CA VAL A 237 -2.20 -17.46 -23.56
C VAL A 237 -1.14 -16.59 -22.88
N TRP A 238 -0.58 -17.07 -21.76
CA TRP A 238 0.44 -16.38 -20.99
C TRP A 238 1.83 -16.48 -21.62
N VAL A 239 2.12 -17.59 -22.31
CA VAL A 239 3.31 -17.73 -23.15
C VAL A 239 3.24 -16.74 -24.31
N ARG A 240 2.10 -16.67 -25.00
CA ARG A 240 1.90 -15.71 -26.09
C ARG A 240 2.01 -14.27 -25.60
N SER A 241 1.48 -13.93 -24.42
CA SER A 241 1.61 -12.59 -23.86
C SER A 241 3.00 -12.26 -23.29
N GLY A 242 3.89 -13.25 -23.18
CA GLY A 242 5.19 -13.11 -22.52
C GLY A 242 5.15 -13.15 -20.99
N HIS A 243 3.97 -13.11 -20.37
CA HIS A 243 3.85 -13.15 -18.91
C HIS A 243 4.43 -14.44 -18.31
N TYR A 244 4.37 -15.55 -19.04
CA TYR A 244 4.96 -16.80 -18.59
C TYR A 244 6.50 -16.72 -18.47
N ASP A 245 7.17 -15.94 -19.32
CA ASP A 245 8.63 -15.84 -19.31
C ASP A 245 9.13 -14.88 -18.23
N TYR A 246 8.40 -13.78 -18.01
CA TYR A 246 8.81 -12.70 -17.09
C TYR A 246 8.13 -12.73 -15.72
N TYR A 247 7.03 -13.48 -15.55
CA TYR A 247 6.17 -13.41 -14.36
C TYR A 247 5.79 -14.76 -13.74
N LYS A 248 6.28 -15.88 -14.29
CA LYS A 248 5.86 -17.24 -13.88
C LYS A 248 6.06 -17.55 -12.39
N GLU A 249 7.10 -17.03 -11.76
CA GLU A 249 7.36 -17.24 -10.33
C GLU A 249 6.19 -16.74 -9.45
N ASN A 250 5.48 -15.71 -9.94
CA ASN A 250 4.34 -15.09 -9.28
C ASN A 250 2.99 -15.64 -9.76
N MET A 251 2.95 -16.71 -10.57
CA MET A 251 1.73 -17.29 -11.12
C MET A 251 1.36 -18.60 -10.44
N TYR A 252 0.05 -18.81 -10.20
CA TYR A 252 -0.47 -20.13 -9.83
C TYR A 252 -0.76 -20.93 -11.10
N THR A 253 -0.12 -22.08 -11.24
CA THR A 253 -0.31 -23.01 -12.37
C THR A 253 -0.78 -24.37 -11.88
N PHE A 254 -1.59 -25.04 -12.69
CA PHE A 254 -2.11 -26.38 -12.41
C PHE A 254 -2.43 -27.09 -13.72
N ARG A 255 -2.63 -28.42 -13.67
CA ARG A 255 -2.89 -29.24 -14.86
C ARG A 255 -4.29 -29.84 -14.82
N ILE A 256 -4.97 -29.82 -15.97
CA ILE A 256 -6.23 -30.52 -16.22
C ILE A 256 -6.03 -31.31 -17.53
N ASP A 257 -6.23 -32.63 -17.50
CA ASP A 257 -6.17 -33.51 -18.68
C ASP A 257 -4.95 -33.25 -19.59
N ASN A 258 -3.76 -33.21 -18.99
CA ASN A 258 -2.46 -32.91 -19.62
C ASN A 258 -2.27 -31.49 -20.18
N GLN A 259 -3.27 -30.60 -20.09
CA GLN A 259 -3.14 -29.19 -20.41
C GLN A 259 -2.78 -28.39 -19.16
N GLU A 260 -1.75 -27.55 -19.25
CA GLU A 260 -1.43 -26.59 -18.19
C GLU A 260 -2.32 -25.34 -18.29
N TYR A 261 -2.86 -24.94 -17.15
CA TYR A 261 -3.65 -23.76 -16.93
C TYR A 261 -2.98 -22.88 -15.87
N ALA A 262 -3.29 -21.60 -15.90
CA ALA A 262 -2.92 -20.68 -14.85
C ALA A 262 -4.13 -19.87 -14.38
N ILE A 263 -4.15 -19.56 -13.10
CA ILE A 263 -5.03 -18.53 -12.55
C ILE A 263 -4.47 -17.17 -12.97
N LYS A 264 -5.33 -16.27 -13.47
CA LYS A 264 -4.89 -15.00 -14.07
C LYS A 264 -4.12 -14.12 -13.07
N PRO A 265 -2.87 -13.72 -13.37
CA PRO A 265 -2.14 -12.70 -12.59
C PRO A 265 -2.45 -11.26 -13.04
N MET A 266 -3.08 -11.10 -14.21
CA MET A 266 -3.42 -9.84 -14.89
C MET A 266 -4.68 -10.02 -15.75
N ASN A 267 -5.43 -8.96 -16.07
CA ASN A 267 -6.64 -9.08 -16.91
C ASN A 267 -6.40 -8.87 -18.41
N CYS A 268 -5.26 -8.27 -18.80
CA CYS A 268 -5.00 -7.84 -20.18
C CYS A 268 -5.32 -8.87 -21.27
N PRO A 269 -5.04 -10.19 -21.15
CA PRO A 269 -5.33 -11.12 -22.23
C PRO A 269 -6.83 -11.35 -22.45
N ASN A 270 -7.66 -11.19 -21.41
CA ASN A 270 -9.11 -11.31 -21.54
C ASN A 270 -9.67 -10.18 -22.41
N HIS A 271 -9.25 -8.95 -22.17
CA HIS A 271 -9.71 -7.77 -22.91
C HIS A 271 -9.25 -7.83 -24.37
N ILE A 272 -8.05 -8.35 -24.61
CA ILE A 272 -7.53 -8.66 -25.95
C ILE A 272 -8.42 -9.70 -26.67
N MET A 273 -8.87 -10.76 -25.99
CA MET A 273 -9.80 -11.73 -26.61
C MET A 273 -11.13 -11.07 -26.98
N VAL A 274 -11.65 -10.16 -26.13
CA VAL A 274 -12.86 -9.39 -26.45
C VAL A 274 -12.62 -8.47 -27.65
N TYR A 275 -11.48 -7.80 -27.74
CA TYR A 275 -11.11 -6.99 -28.90
C TYR A 275 -11.17 -7.82 -30.19
N LYS A 276 -10.52 -9.00 -30.19
CA LYS A 276 -10.44 -9.94 -31.33
C LYS A 276 -11.77 -10.57 -31.75
N SER A 277 -12.80 -10.51 -30.90
CA SER A 277 -14.09 -11.14 -31.20
C SER A 277 -14.82 -10.55 -32.42
N LYS A 278 -14.43 -9.36 -32.88
CA LYS A 278 -15.02 -8.66 -34.03
C LYS A 278 -13.93 -7.90 -34.79
N THR A 279 -14.09 -7.78 -36.10
CA THR A 279 -13.30 -6.86 -36.93
C THR A 279 -13.51 -5.43 -36.46
N ARG A 280 -12.45 -4.63 -36.43
CA ARG A 280 -12.45 -3.23 -35.96
C ARG A 280 -12.11 -2.28 -37.10
N SER A 281 -12.76 -1.14 -37.14
CA SER A 281 -12.44 0.00 -38.00
C SER A 281 -11.70 1.07 -37.20
N TYR A 282 -10.89 1.90 -37.86
CA TYR A 282 -10.29 3.09 -37.23
C TYR A 282 -11.34 4.01 -36.59
N LYS A 283 -12.59 3.98 -37.08
CA LYS A 283 -13.73 4.73 -36.53
C LYS A 283 -14.24 4.20 -35.19
N ASP A 284 -13.93 2.95 -34.86
CA ASP A 284 -14.32 2.34 -33.58
C ASP A 284 -13.36 2.72 -32.45
N LEU A 285 -12.23 3.38 -32.76
CA LEU A 285 -11.17 3.72 -31.81
C LEU A 285 -11.25 5.21 -31.41
N PRO A 286 -11.07 5.55 -30.12
CA PRO A 286 -10.57 4.69 -29.04
C PRO A 286 -11.67 3.80 -28.43
N LEU A 287 -11.36 2.50 -28.26
CA LEU A 287 -12.23 1.52 -27.61
C LEU A 287 -11.73 1.23 -26.20
N LYS A 288 -12.60 1.35 -25.20
CA LYS A 288 -12.22 1.34 -23.78
C LYS A 288 -12.92 0.21 -23.06
N PHE A 289 -12.19 -0.82 -22.65
CA PHE A 289 -12.75 -1.92 -21.86
C PHE A 289 -12.38 -1.77 -20.39
N PHE A 290 -13.35 -2.00 -19.52
CA PHE A 290 -13.20 -1.92 -18.07
C PHE A 290 -13.74 -3.17 -17.38
N GLU A 291 -13.01 -3.67 -16.39
CA GLU A 291 -13.40 -4.78 -15.53
C GLU A 291 -12.94 -4.51 -14.10
N LEU A 292 -13.79 -4.79 -13.12
CA LEU A 292 -13.33 -5.02 -11.74
C LEU A 292 -12.73 -6.43 -11.68
N GLY A 293 -11.51 -6.57 -12.20
CA GLY A 293 -10.90 -7.86 -12.51
C GLY A 293 -10.13 -8.42 -11.33
N THR A 294 -10.62 -9.51 -10.74
CA THR A 294 -9.90 -10.21 -9.66
C THR A 294 -8.79 -11.09 -10.19
N VAL A 295 -7.57 -10.83 -9.75
CA VAL A 295 -6.35 -11.53 -10.14
C VAL A 295 -5.70 -12.19 -8.92
N TYR A 296 -4.81 -13.15 -9.19
CA TYR A 296 -4.12 -13.90 -8.15
C TYR A 296 -2.62 -13.94 -8.43
N ARG A 297 -1.83 -13.59 -7.42
CA ARG A 297 -0.36 -13.57 -7.48
C ARG A 297 0.24 -14.38 -6.35
N ASN A 298 1.26 -15.17 -6.67
CA ASN A 298 2.01 -16.01 -5.74
C ASN A 298 3.02 -15.18 -4.95
N GLU A 299 2.51 -14.21 -4.18
CA GLU A 299 3.32 -13.39 -3.28
C GLU A 299 3.88 -14.25 -2.13
N LYS A 300 5.16 -14.03 -1.83
CA LYS A 300 5.84 -14.71 -0.70
C LYS A 300 5.13 -14.38 0.61
N SER A 301 4.99 -15.36 1.50
CA SER A 301 4.23 -15.16 2.74
C SER A 301 4.82 -14.03 3.61
N GLY A 302 6.15 -13.86 3.61
CA GLY A 302 6.84 -12.83 4.40
C GLY A 302 6.64 -11.39 3.93
N VAL A 303 6.08 -11.16 2.73
CA VAL A 303 5.81 -9.81 2.22
C VAL A 303 4.33 -9.42 2.31
N LEU A 304 3.46 -10.34 2.72
CA LEU A 304 2.02 -10.07 2.85
C LEU A 304 1.77 -9.08 3.99
N HIS A 305 0.88 -8.12 3.75
CA HIS A 305 0.65 -7.04 4.70
C HIS A 305 -0.79 -6.53 4.64
N GLY A 306 -1.66 -7.12 5.48
CA GLY A 306 -3.05 -6.73 5.57
C GLY A 306 -3.71 -6.62 4.19
N LEU A 307 -4.43 -5.54 3.92
CA LEU A 307 -5.03 -5.25 2.62
C LEU A 307 -4.04 -4.65 1.59
N LEU A 308 -2.87 -4.19 2.02
CA LEU A 308 -1.93 -3.44 1.18
C LEU A 308 -1.13 -4.35 0.25
N ARG A 309 -0.91 -5.61 0.66
CA ARG A 309 -0.26 -6.65 -0.14
C ARG A 309 -0.86 -8.02 0.17
N VAL A 310 -1.61 -8.55 -0.80
CA VAL A 310 -2.42 -9.78 -0.71
C VAL A 310 -2.17 -10.67 -1.93
N ARG A 311 -2.62 -11.93 -1.86
CA ARG A 311 -2.50 -12.89 -2.97
C ARG A 311 -3.66 -12.81 -3.95
N GLY A 312 -4.88 -12.60 -3.46
CA GLY A 312 -6.07 -12.38 -4.29
C GLY A 312 -6.57 -10.95 -4.12
N PHE A 313 -6.70 -10.23 -5.23
CA PHE A 313 -7.15 -8.84 -5.20
C PHE A 313 -7.87 -8.45 -6.48
N THR A 314 -8.65 -7.39 -6.42
CA THR A 314 -9.47 -6.89 -7.53
C THR A 314 -8.99 -5.53 -7.96
N GLN A 315 -8.66 -5.42 -9.25
CA GLN A 315 -8.20 -4.16 -9.82
C GLN A 315 -9.34 -3.48 -10.57
N ASP A 316 -9.37 -2.15 -10.57
CA ASP A 316 -10.24 -1.36 -11.45
C ASP A 316 -9.63 -1.25 -12.86
N ASP A 317 -9.31 -2.40 -13.41
CA ASP A 317 -8.45 -2.58 -14.56
C ASP A 317 -9.16 -2.21 -15.85
N ALA A 318 -8.48 -1.46 -16.70
CA ALA A 318 -8.99 -1.05 -17.99
C ALA A 318 -7.91 -1.04 -19.06
N HIS A 319 -8.35 -1.37 -20.27
CA HIS A 319 -7.50 -1.39 -21.45
C HIS A 319 -8.13 -0.55 -22.56
N ILE A 320 -7.39 0.47 -23.00
CA ILE A 320 -7.80 1.37 -24.07
C ILE A 320 -7.06 0.97 -25.34
N PHE A 321 -7.80 0.58 -26.36
CA PHE A 321 -7.26 0.34 -27.69
C PHE A 321 -7.46 1.60 -28.51
N CYS A 322 -6.38 2.22 -28.97
CA CYS A 322 -6.44 3.50 -29.69
C CYS A 322 -5.49 3.56 -30.88
N LEU A 323 -5.70 4.57 -31.73
CA LEU A 323 -4.74 4.95 -32.77
C LEU A 323 -3.48 5.55 -32.12
N ARG A 324 -2.37 5.65 -32.88
CA ARG A 324 -1.10 6.17 -32.34
C ARG A 324 -1.22 7.63 -31.94
N GLU A 325 -1.83 8.40 -32.81
CA GLU A 325 -2.16 9.82 -32.66
C GLU A 325 -3.16 10.10 -31.52
N GLN A 326 -3.89 9.09 -31.05
CA GLN A 326 -4.86 9.24 -29.96
C GLN A 326 -4.24 8.98 -28.57
N ALA A 327 -3.04 8.39 -28.49
CA ALA A 327 -2.48 7.90 -27.23
C ALA A 327 -2.31 9.01 -26.20
N GLU A 328 -1.68 10.14 -26.56
CA GLU A 328 -1.45 11.26 -25.65
C GLU A 328 -2.77 11.85 -25.11
N ASP A 329 -3.77 12.04 -25.96
CA ASP A 329 -5.08 12.56 -25.55
C ASP A 329 -5.81 11.61 -24.59
N GLU A 330 -5.69 10.30 -24.80
CA GLU A 330 -6.26 9.31 -23.88
C GLU A 330 -5.49 9.24 -22.56
N ILE A 331 -4.16 9.36 -22.55
CA ILE A 331 -3.35 9.44 -21.33
C ILE A 331 -3.76 10.67 -20.50
N VAL A 332 -3.88 11.84 -21.14
CA VAL A 332 -4.33 13.08 -20.47
C VAL A 332 -5.70 12.90 -19.81
N LYS A 333 -6.68 12.30 -20.51
CA LYS A 333 -8.01 12.03 -19.96
C LYS A 333 -7.97 11.05 -18.79
N VAL A 334 -7.06 10.08 -18.81
CA VAL A 334 -6.88 9.15 -17.69
C VAL A 334 -6.25 9.86 -16.49
N ILE A 335 -5.25 10.73 -16.69
CA ILE A 335 -4.68 11.56 -15.61
C ILE A 335 -5.77 12.41 -14.95
N ASP A 336 -6.62 13.06 -15.73
CA ASP A 336 -7.76 13.83 -15.22
C ASP A 336 -8.70 12.97 -14.37
N PHE A 337 -9.01 11.77 -14.87
CA PHE A 337 -9.85 10.84 -14.12
C PHE A 337 -9.21 10.40 -12.79
N VAL A 338 -7.89 10.19 -12.76
CA VAL A 338 -7.18 9.90 -11.50
C VAL A 338 -7.31 11.05 -10.52
N ILE A 339 -7.03 12.28 -10.95
CA ILE A 339 -7.08 13.47 -10.09
C ILE A 339 -8.51 13.70 -9.56
N ASP A 340 -9.53 13.63 -10.42
CA ASP A 340 -10.94 13.73 -10.01
C ASP A 340 -11.29 12.71 -8.92
N THR A 341 -10.81 11.48 -9.09
CA THR A 341 -11.06 10.37 -8.18
C THR A 341 -10.37 10.58 -6.83
N LEU A 342 -9.08 10.92 -6.83
CA LEU A 342 -8.33 11.20 -5.61
C LEU A 342 -8.97 12.33 -4.80
N ASN A 343 -9.35 13.43 -5.46
CA ASN A 343 -10.04 14.55 -4.84
C ASN A 343 -11.38 14.15 -4.21
N ALA A 344 -12.18 13.33 -4.92
CA ALA A 344 -13.45 12.83 -4.42
C ALA A 344 -13.30 11.96 -3.15
N PHE A 345 -12.20 11.22 -3.03
CA PHE A 345 -11.91 10.35 -1.89
C PHE A 345 -11.15 11.03 -0.75
N GLY A 346 -10.78 12.30 -0.88
CA GLY A 346 -10.11 13.05 0.19
C GLY A 346 -8.59 13.14 0.08
N PHE A 347 -7.99 12.66 -1.01
CA PHE A 347 -6.55 12.69 -1.21
C PHE A 347 -6.14 13.95 -1.99
N ASP A 348 -5.67 14.96 -1.27
CA ASP A 348 -5.26 16.25 -1.84
C ASP A 348 -3.78 16.30 -2.27
N ASP A 349 -3.01 15.26 -1.96
CA ASP A 349 -1.57 15.23 -2.16
C ASP A 349 -1.15 13.90 -2.81
N PHE A 350 -0.34 14.00 -3.86
CA PHE A 350 0.15 12.87 -4.62
C PHE A 350 1.49 13.20 -5.28
N SER A 351 2.29 12.18 -5.54
CA SER A 351 3.53 12.24 -6.32
C SER A 351 3.37 11.45 -7.62
N ILE A 352 4.12 11.85 -8.64
CA ILE A 352 4.10 11.21 -9.97
C ILE A 352 5.51 10.75 -10.30
N GLU A 353 5.62 9.50 -10.74
CA GLU A 353 6.86 8.91 -11.23
C GLU A 353 6.69 8.43 -12.67
N LEU A 354 7.64 8.78 -13.53
CA LEU A 354 7.77 8.23 -14.87
C LEU A 354 8.81 7.11 -14.84
N SER A 355 8.35 5.87 -14.97
CA SER A 355 9.23 4.70 -15.01
C SER A 355 9.61 4.34 -16.44
N THR A 356 10.90 4.34 -16.74
CA THR A 356 11.47 4.10 -18.07
C THR A 356 11.84 2.63 -18.31
N ARG A 357 12.30 2.32 -19.53
CA ARG A 357 12.57 0.94 -19.97
C ARG A 357 13.46 0.11 -19.03
N PRO A 358 12.99 -1.07 -18.56
CA PRO A 358 13.80 -1.99 -17.78
C PRO A 358 14.81 -2.76 -18.65
N ALA A 359 15.87 -3.27 -18.02
CA ALA A 359 16.86 -4.12 -18.68
C ALA A 359 16.25 -5.41 -19.29
N LYS A 360 15.21 -5.94 -18.65
CA LYS A 360 14.41 -7.07 -19.15
C LYS A 360 13.11 -6.53 -19.75
N SER A 361 13.08 -6.31 -21.06
CA SER A 361 11.92 -5.79 -21.79
C SER A 361 11.65 -6.53 -23.11
N ILE A 362 10.45 -6.34 -23.65
CA ILE A 362 10.00 -6.82 -24.98
C ILE A 362 9.58 -5.64 -25.85
N GLY A 363 9.61 -5.82 -27.17
CA GLY A 363 9.28 -4.77 -28.15
C GLY A 363 10.50 -4.09 -28.75
N ALA A 364 10.29 -3.37 -29.85
CA ALA A 364 11.34 -2.65 -30.59
C ALA A 364 11.75 -1.34 -29.88
N ASP A 365 12.97 -0.89 -30.13
CA ASP A 365 13.52 0.33 -29.51
C ASP A 365 12.71 1.58 -29.91
N GLU A 366 12.20 1.62 -31.15
CA GLU A 366 11.37 2.70 -31.65
C GLU A 366 10.02 2.77 -30.93
N ASP A 367 9.41 1.62 -30.65
CA ASP A 367 8.14 1.56 -29.92
C ASP A 367 8.30 2.04 -28.47
N TRP A 368 9.42 1.70 -27.83
CA TRP A 368 9.77 2.20 -26.50
C TRP A 368 9.97 3.72 -26.49
N ALA A 369 10.73 4.26 -27.43
CA ALA A 369 10.95 5.71 -27.54
C ALA A 369 9.62 6.46 -27.77
N MET A 370 8.73 5.93 -28.61
CA MET A 370 7.40 6.51 -28.82
C MET A 370 6.53 6.43 -27.56
N ALA A 371 6.56 5.30 -26.85
CA ALA A 371 5.80 5.10 -25.61
C ALA A 371 6.22 6.10 -24.52
N GLU A 372 7.53 6.26 -24.30
CA GLU A 372 8.07 7.19 -23.31
C GLU A 372 7.75 8.64 -23.68
N LEU A 373 7.90 9.01 -24.95
CA LEU A 373 7.57 10.35 -25.43
C LEU A 373 6.09 10.68 -25.24
N ALA A 374 5.18 9.74 -25.50
CA ALA A 374 3.74 9.94 -25.30
C ALA A 374 3.41 10.22 -23.82
N LEU A 375 4.06 9.53 -22.88
CA LEU A 375 3.89 9.77 -21.45
C LEU A 375 4.47 11.13 -21.03
N ILE A 376 5.69 11.46 -21.47
CA ILE A 376 6.36 12.74 -21.19
C ILE A 376 5.53 13.92 -21.71
N ASN A 377 5.09 13.85 -22.96
CA ASN A 377 4.26 14.90 -23.58
C ASN A 377 2.95 15.09 -22.82
N SER A 378 2.32 14.00 -22.38
CA SER A 378 1.08 14.06 -21.60
C SER A 378 1.29 14.75 -20.24
N LEU A 379 2.39 14.44 -19.54
CA LEU A 379 2.75 15.10 -18.28
C LEU A 379 3.07 16.59 -18.48
N ASN A 380 3.84 16.91 -19.52
CA ASN A 380 4.20 18.29 -19.86
C ASN A 380 2.98 19.14 -20.23
N ARG A 381 2.03 18.57 -21.01
CA ARG A 381 0.75 19.24 -21.35
C ARG A 381 -0.07 19.61 -20.13
N LYS A 382 0.05 18.85 -19.05
CA LYS A 382 -0.65 19.09 -17.77
C LYS A 382 0.16 19.90 -16.78
N THR A 383 1.40 20.26 -17.12
CA THR A 383 2.32 20.99 -16.24
C THR A 383 2.48 20.29 -14.88
N LEU A 384 2.48 18.95 -14.89
CA LEU A 384 2.63 18.15 -13.67
C LEU A 384 4.12 17.90 -13.41
N ALA A 385 4.54 18.10 -12.16
CA ALA A 385 5.87 17.70 -11.72
C ALA A 385 5.93 16.18 -11.57
N TYR A 386 7.04 15.59 -12.01
CA TYR A 386 7.29 14.15 -11.88
C TYR A 386 8.78 13.87 -11.70
N GLU A 387 9.08 12.73 -11.10
CA GLU A 387 10.42 12.18 -10.98
C GLU A 387 10.62 11.05 -12.00
N ILE A 388 11.84 10.88 -12.50
CA ILE A 388 12.17 9.78 -13.41
C ILE A 388 12.69 8.61 -12.58
N ASN A 389 12.06 7.45 -12.73
CA ASN A 389 12.47 6.21 -12.10
C ASN A 389 13.08 5.28 -13.15
N GLU A 390 14.40 5.35 -13.29
CA GLU A 390 15.11 4.67 -14.37
C GLU A 390 15.00 3.14 -14.27
N GLY A 391 14.52 2.49 -15.33
CA GLY A 391 14.50 1.03 -15.42
C GLY A 391 13.37 0.34 -14.66
N GLU A 392 12.43 1.08 -14.09
CA GLU A 392 11.31 0.52 -13.29
C GLU A 392 10.01 0.34 -14.11
N GLY A 393 10.07 0.48 -15.43
CA GLY A 393 8.94 0.25 -16.35
C GLY A 393 8.46 -1.21 -16.36
N ALA A 394 7.26 -1.45 -16.89
CA ALA A 394 6.80 -2.82 -17.10
C ALA A 394 7.60 -3.48 -18.23
N PHE A 395 7.68 -4.81 -18.28
CA PHE A 395 8.46 -5.48 -19.34
C PHE A 395 7.94 -5.19 -20.76
N TYR A 396 6.69 -4.76 -20.91
CA TYR A 396 6.04 -4.45 -22.20
C TYR A 396 5.81 -2.95 -22.45
N GLY A 397 6.23 -2.05 -21.55
CA GLY A 397 6.09 -0.60 -21.78
C GLY A 397 6.43 0.28 -20.59
N PRO A 398 6.70 1.58 -20.82
CA PRO A 398 6.92 2.57 -19.77
C PRO A 398 5.59 2.92 -19.10
N LYS A 399 5.67 3.54 -17.92
CA LYS A 399 4.48 3.86 -17.13
C LYS A 399 4.60 5.14 -16.33
N ILE A 400 3.46 5.80 -16.16
CA ILE A 400 3.23 6.83 -15.16
C ILE A 400 2.64 6.15 -13.94
N ASP A 401 3.33 6.23 -12.80
CA ASP A 401 2.84 5.79 -11.51
C ASP A 401 2.44 7.01 -10.67
N ILE A 402 1.23 6.98 -10.12
CA ILE A 402 0.72 8.04 -9.26
C ILE A 402 0.57 7.47 -7.85
N LYS A 403 1.40 7.97 -6.94
CA LYS A 403 1.40 7.58 -5.54
C LYS A 403 0.60 8.61 -4.75
N LEU A 404 -0.46 8.17 -4.08
CA LEU A 404 -1.21 9.05 -3.18
C LEU A 404 -0.47 9.21 -1.86
N LYS A 405 -0.61 10.37 -1.21
CA LYS A 405 -0.12 10.60 0.15
C LYS A 405 -1.28 10.61 1.13
N ASP A 406 -1.18 9.81 2.18
CA ASP A 406 -2.21 9.80 3.22
C ASP A 406 -2.08 10.99 4.20
N ALA A 407 -2.96 11.04 5.21
CA ALA A 407 -2.96 12.07 6.23
C ALA A 407 -1.68 12.15 7.08
N LEU A 408 -0.83 11.12 7.04
CA LEU A 408 0.49 11.07 7.68
C LEU A 408 1.64 11.22 6.67
N LYS A 409 1.34 11.61 5.42
CA LYS A 409 2.29 11.78 4.30
C LYS A 409 2.99 10.50 3.86
N ARG A 410 2.45 9.33 4.20
CA ARG A 410 2.95 8.05 3.66
C ARG A 410 2.46 7.86 2.24
N GLU A 411 3.34 7.34 1.39
CA GLU A 411 3.04 7.12 -0.01
C GLU A 411 2.45 5.73 -0.27
N TRP A 412 1.42 5.69 -1.11
CA TRP A 412 0.74 4.48 -1.49
C TRP A 412 0.59 4.43 -3.02
N GLN A 413 1.11 3.39 -3.66
CA GLN A 413 0.90 3.17 -5.08
C GLN A 413 -0.61 3.02 -5.36
N CYS A 414 -1.16 3.93 -6.15
CA CYS A 414 -2.59 4.01 -6.46
C CYS A 414 -2.84 3.77 -7.95
N ALA A 415 -2.65 4.80 -8.78
CA ALA A 415 -2.93 4.73 -10.20
C ALA A 415 -1.67 4.41 -11.00
N THR A 416 -1.86 3.74 -12.13
CA THR A 416 -0.78 3.47 -13.08
C THR A 416 -1.35 3.60 -14.49
N ILE A 417 -0.60 4.24 -15.38
CA ILE A 417 -0.92 4.37 -16.81
C ILE A 417 0.28 3.85 -17.59
N GLN A 418 0.11 2.79 -18.37
CA GLN A 418 1.19 2.12 -19.10
C GLN A 418 0.87 2.14 -20.59
N CYS A 419 1.88 2.43 -21.41
CA CYS A 419 1.75 2.48 -22.86
C CYS A 419 2.39 1.22 -23.47
N ASP A 420 1.57 0.32 -24.03
CA ASP A 420 1.98 -1.01 -24.50
C ASP A 420 1.79 -1.17 -26.02
N PHE A 421 2.92 -1.41 -26.67
CA PHE A 421 3.01 -1.72 -28.11
C PHE A 421 3.22 -3.21 -28.36
N ALA A 422 3.69 -3.95 -27.36
CA ALA A 422 4.13 -5.33 -27.49
C ALA A 422 2.96 -6.33 -27.50
N LEU A 423 1.97 -6.20 -26.60
CA LEU A 423 0.85 -7.14 -26.60
C LEU A 423 -0.02 -7.05 -27.86
N PRO A 424 -0.33 -5.85 -28.41
CA PRO A 424 -0.99 -5.76 -29.71
C PRO A 424 -0.26 -6.52 -30.82
N GLU A 425 1.07 -6.54 -30.82
CA GLU A 425 1.88 -7.29 -31.78
C GLU A 425 1.81 -8.80 -31.52
N ARG A 426 2.07 -9.24 -30.30
CA ARG A 426 2.11 -10.66 -29.92
C ARG A 426 0.77 -11.38 -30.10
N PHE A 427 -0.34 -10.63 -30.03
CA PHE A 427 -1.68 -11.16 -30.27
C PHE A 427 -2.21 -10.90 -31.69
N ASP A 428 -1.41 -10.30 -32.57
CA ASP A 428 -1.78 -9.90 -33.92
C ASP A 428 -3.10 -9.12 -33.95
N LEU A 429 -3.16 -8.04 -33.16
CA LEU A 429 -4.30 -7.14 -33.13
C LEU A 429 -4.28 -6.22 -34.33
N LYS A 430 -5.46 -6.04 -34.95
CA LYS A 430 -5.61 -5.25 -36.16
C LYS A 430 -6.92 -4.46 -36.17
N TYR A 431 -6.89 -3.33 -36.87
CA TYR A 431 -8.07 -2.57 -37.30
C TYR A 431 -7.92 -2.18 -38.79
N ALA A 432 -9.04 -1.97 -39.47
CA ALA A 432 -9.08 -1.45 -40.83
C ALA A 432 -8.91 0.07 -40.84
N GLY A 433 -7.88 0.56 -41.51
CA GLY A 433 -7.59 1.99 -41.70
C GLY A 433 -8.47 2.65 -42.76
N GLN A 434 -8.30 3.97 -42.92
CA GLN A 434 -9.03 4.77 -43.91
C GLN A 434 -8.80 4.32 -45.36
N ASP A 435 -7.61 3.78 -45.63
CA ASP A 435 -7.19 3.25 -46.94
C ASP A 435 -7.58 1.77 -47.15
N GLY A 436 -8.33 1.18 -46.21
CA GLY A 436 -8.74 -0.22 -46.25
C GLY A 436 -7.64 -1.23 -45.88
N LYS A 437 -6.43 -0.77 -45.51
CA LYS A 437 -5.35 -1.66 -45.03
C LYS A 437 -5.52 -1.97 -43.55
N GLU A 438 -4.88 -3.06 -43.11
CA GLU A 438 -4.84 -3.43 -41.70
C GLU A 438 -3.69 -2.72 -40.98
N TYR A 439 -3.99 -2.13 -39.84
CA TYR A 439 -3.04 -1.47 -38.95
C TYR A 439 -3.18 -2.01 -37.54
N ARG A 440 -2.14 -1.82 -36.72
CA ARG A 440 -2.11 -2.29 -35.34
C ARG A 440 -2.50 -1.17 -34.37
N PRO A 441 -3.41 -1.39 -33.42
CA PRO A 441 -3.71 -0.41 -32.38
C PRO A 441 -2.59 -0.34 -31.34
N ILE A 442 -2.55 0.76 -30.58
CA ILE A 442 -1.84 0.83 -29.29
C ILE A 442 -2.79 0.35 -28.19
N MET A 443 -2.24 -0.25 -27.14
CA MET A 443 -2.98 -0.62 -25.94
C MET A 443 -2.45 0.19 -24.74
N LEU A 444 -3.32 0.97 -24.10
CA LEU A 444 -3.01 1.61 -22.82
C LEU A 444 -3.57 0.74 -21.70
N HIS A 445 -2.72 0.33 -20.76
CA HIS A 445 -3.13 -0.35 -19.53
C HIS A 445 -3.29 0.69 -18.45
N ARG A 446 -4.40 0.67 -17.73
CA ARG A 446 -4.54 1.63 -16.63
C ARG A 446 -5.44 1.15 -15.51
N VAL A 447 -5.10 1.61 -14.32
CA VAL A 447 -5.89 1.50 -13.08
C VAL A 447 -6.00 2.89 -12.47
N ILE A 448 -7.15 3.23 -11.87
CA ILE A 448 -7.36 4.52 -11.19
C ILE A 448 -7.13 4.37 -9.70
N LEU A 449 -7.66 3.31 -9.10
CA LEU A 449 -7.51 3.00 -7.68
C LEU A 449 -6.37 2.00 -7.40
N GLY A 450 -5.97 1.25 -8.43
CA GLY A 450 -5.06 0.13 -8.29
C GLY A 450 -5.84 -1.12 -7.89
N SER A 451 -5.50 -1.74 -6.77
CA SER A 451 -6.33 -2.79 -6.18
C SER A 451 -7.30 -2.20 -5.16
N LEU A 452 -8.56 -2.63 -5.17
CA LEU A 452 -9.57 -2.23 -4.20
C LEU A 452 -9.14 -2.51 -2.76
N GLU A 453 -8.46 -3.64 -2.53
CA GLU A 453 -7.90 -4.04 -1.25
C GLU A 453 -6.95 -2.96 -0.73
N ARG A 454 -5.89 -2.64 -1.49
CA ARG A 454 -4.91 -1.61 -1.09
C ARG A 454 -5.56 -0.25 -0.92
N PHE A 455 -6.43 0.15 -1.84
CA PHE A 455 -7.09 1.45 -1.78
C PHE A 455 -7.99 1.56 -0.53
N MET A 456 -8.76 0.52 -0.21
CA MET A 456 -9.54 0.45 1.02
C MET A 456 -8.65 0.47 2.27
N GLY A 457 -7.51 -0.23 2.24
CA GLY A 457 -6.49 -0.14 3.29
C GLY A 457 -6.06 1.31 3.52
N ALA A 458 -5.59 1.98 2.46
CA ALA A 458 -5.16 3.38 2.51
C ALA A 458 -6.27 4.34 2.99
N LEU A 459 -7.53 4.14 2.55
CA LEU A 459 -8.68 4.91 3.02
C LEU A 459 -8.93 4.76 4.52
N ILE A 460 -8.86 3.54 5.04
CA ILE A 460 -9.03 3.28 6.48
C ILE A 460 -7.97 4.05 7.27
N GLU A 461 -6.71 4.04 6.83
CA GLU A 461 -5.64 4.72 7.56
C GLU A 461 -5.72 6.25 7.41
N HIS A 462 -6.08 6.73 6.22
CA HIS A 462 -6.27 8.15 5.92
C HIS A 462 -7.33 8.79 6.83
N PHE A 463 -8.49 8.13 6.98
CA PHE A 463 -9.59 8.61 7.82
C PHE A 463 -9.53 8.12 9.27
N ALA A 464 -8.48 7.37 9.65
CA ALA A 464 -8.42 6.67 10.93
C ALA A 464 -9.70 5.86 11.21
N GLY A 465 -10.29 5.26 10.17
CA GLY A 465 -11.55 4.51 10.20
C GLY A 465 -12.84 5.35 10.30
N ALA A 466 -12.75 6.66 10.49
CA ALA A 466 -13.91 7.57 10.56
C ALA A 466 -14.29 8.03 9.15
N MET A 467 -14.93 7.15 8.40
CA MET A 467 -15.26 7.41 6.99
C MET A 467 -16.19 8.62 6.84
N PRO A 468 -15.99 9.46 5.79
CA PRO A 468 -16.95 10.47 5.37
C PRO A 468 -18.34 9.85 5.16
N LEU A 469 -19.40 10.65 5.32
CA LEU A 469 -20.77 10.15 5.31
C LEU A 469 -21.12 9.33 4.06
N TRP A 470 -20.64 9.75 2.89
CA TRP A 470 -20.91 9.05 1.63
C TRP A 470 -20.23 7.68 1.53
N LEU A 471 -19.13 7.45 2.26
CA LEU A 471 -18.40 6.18 2.35
C LEU A 471 -18.78 5.33 3.56
N ALA A 472 -19.34 5.94 4.61
CA ALA A 472 -19.67 5.25 5.86
C ALA A 472 -20.60 4.04 5.62
N PRO A 473 -20.20 2.81 6.02
CA PRO A 473 -21.04 1.63 5.88
C PRO A 473 -22.38 1.76 6.61
N ALA A 474 -22.36 2.41 7.77
CA ALA A 474 -23.55 2.86 8.48
C ALA A 474 -23.44 4.38 8.65
N GLN A 475 -24.35 5.10 7.99
CA GLN A 475 -24.39 6.56 8.02
C GLN A 475 -25.00 7.07 9.31
N CYS A 476 -25.98 6.35 9.84
CA CYS A 476 -26.60 6.67 11.11
C CYS A 476 -27.00 5.43 11.90
N ARG A 477 -27.09 5.59 13.22
CA ARG A 477 -27.59 4.59 14.15
C ARG A 477 -28.72 5.15 14.99
N ILE A 478 -29.85 4.45 14.98
CA ILE A 478 -31.02 4.77 15.82
C ILE A 478 -30.83 4.11 17.18
N ILE A 479 -30.99 4.91 18.23
CA ILE A 479 -30.78 4.51 19.62
C ILE A 479 -32.04 4.88 20.44
N PRO A 480 -32.99 3.94 20.63
CA PRO A 480 -34.11 4.14 21.53
C PRO A 480 -33.64 4.16 23.00
N ILE A 481 -34.15 5.11 23.79
CA ILE A 481 -33.83 5.24 25.22
C ILE A 481 -34.55 4.20 26.09
N SER A 482 -35.62 3.59 25.58
CA SER A 482 -36.40 2.56 26.29
C SER A 482 -37.21 1.73 25.31
N GLU A 483 -37.69 0.55 25.73
CA GLU A 483 -38.50 -0.33 24.88
C GLU A 483 -39.84 0.30 24.45
N LYS A 484 -40.36 1.26 25.23
CA LYS A 484 -41.64 1.94 24.95
C LYS A 484 -41.67 2.67 23.61
N VAL A 485 -40.51 3.09 23.12
CA VAL A 485 -40.38 3.87 21.87
C VAL A 485 -39.81 3.04 20.72
N ASN A 486 -39.69 1.72 20.88
CA ASN A 486 -39.14 0.83 19.86
C ASN A 486 -40.00 0.81 18.59
N GLU A 487 -41.32 0.93 18.71
CA GLU A 487 -42.23 0.99 17.56
C GLU A 487 -41.95 2.26 16.73
N TYR A 488 -41.89 3.41 17.37
CA TYR A 488 -41.53 4.66 16.71
C TYR A 488 -40.11 4.62 16.12
N ALA A 489 -39.13 4.09 16.85
CA ALA A 489 -37.77 3.89 16.32
C ALA A 489 -37.75 2.98 15.07
N GLY A 490 -38.57 1.93 15.04
CA GLY A 490 -38.75 1.06 13.87
C GLY A 490 -39.36 1.80 12.67
N ASN A 491 -40.36 2.65 12.90
CA ASN A 491 -40.96 3.49 11.85
C ASN A 491 -39.95 4.50 11.28
N ILE A 492 -39.13 5.13 12.14
CA ILE A 492 -38.04 6.00 11.70
C ILE A 492 -37.00 5.21 10.90
N TRP A 493 -36.61 4.02 11.36
CA TRP A 493 -35.68 3.15 10.63
C TRP A 493 -36.18 2.85 9.21
N GLN A 494 -37.45 2.43 9.08
CA GLN A 494 -38.06 2.13 7.79
C GLN A 494 -38.09 3.37 6.88
N THR A 495 -38.42 4.53 7.44
CA THR A 495 -38.47 5.80 6.70
C THR A 495 -37.09 6.17 6.12
N LEU A 496 -36.03 6.08 6.93
CA LEU A 496 -34.66 6.38 6.49
C LEU A 496 -34.13 5.32 5.51
N PHE A 497 -34.39 4.05 5.78
CA PHE A 497 -33.98 2.95 4.91
C PHE A 497 -34.62 3.05 3.52
N ALA A 498 -35.94 3.32 3.46
CA ALA A 498 -36.66 3.53 2.19
C ALA A 498 -36.15 4.76 1.42
N ALA A 499 -35.58 5.75 2.10
CA ALA A 499 -34.95 6.91 1.49
C ALA A 499 -33.52 6.64 0.95
N GLY A 500 -33.00 5.41 1.11
CA GLY A 500 -31.67 5.00 0.67
C GLY A 500 -30.56 5.25 1.69
N ILE A 501 -30.90 5.63 2.92
CA ILE A 501 -29.92 5.89 3.98
C ILE A 501 -29.48 4.57 4.60
N ARG A 502 -28.16 4.40 4.78
CA ARG A 502 -27.58 3.23 5.43
C ARG A 502 -27.70 3.34 6.95
N VAL A 503 -28.89 3.01 7.45
CA VAL A 503 -29.26 3.13 8.87
C VAL A 503 -29.19 1.80 9.62
N GLU A 504 -28.64 1.83 10.83
CA GLU A 504 -28.66 0.74 11.80
C GLU A 504 -29.58 1.06 12.98
N ALA A 505 -30.08 0.03 13.69
CA ALA A 505 -30.86 0.19 14.91
C ALA A 505 -30.20 -0.56 16.07
N ASP A 506 -30.06 0.10 17.22
CA ASP A 506 -29.53 -0.47 18.45
C ASP A 506 -30.64 -0.69 19.50
N ASN A 507 -31.36 -1.79 19.33
CA ASN A 507 -32.47 -2.19 20.22
C ASN A 507 -31.99 -3.02 21.42
N ARG A 508 -30.68 -3.09 21.70
CA ARG A 508 -30.14 -3.87 22.83
C ARG A 508 -30.67 -3.32 24.16
N ASN A 509 -30.87 -4.17 25.16
CA ASN A 509 -31.23 -3.73 26.50
C ASN A 509 -29.97 -3.31 27.29
N GLU A 510 -29.43 -2.14 26.95
CA GLU A 510 -28.18 -1.59 27.48
C GLU A 510 -28.37 -0.10 27.84
N ARG A 511 -27.52 0.42 28.73
CA ARG A 511 -27.57 1.84 29.11
C ARG A 511 -27.33 2.75 27.90
N LEU A 512 -28.05 3.87 27.82
CA LEU A 512 -27.95 4.82 26.71
C LEU A 512 -26.51 5.30 26.49
N GLU A 513 -25.78 5.59 27.57
CA GLU A 513 -24.40 6.06 27.52
C GLU A 513 -23.47 5.00 26.91
N LYS A 514 -23.74 3.71 27.17
CA LYS A 514 -22.99 2.61 26.57
C LYS A 514 -23.27 2.51 25.07
N LYS A 515 -24.52 2.61 24.64
CA LYS A 515 -24.89 2.59 23.21
C LYS A 515 -24.27 3.76 22.44
N ILE A 516 -24.29 4.96 23.03
CA ILE A 516 -23.64 6.15 22.47
C ILE A 516 -22.13 5.92 22.36
N ARG A 517 -21.48 5.42 23.43
CA ARG A 517 -20.05 5.12 23.42
C ARG A 517 -19.69 4.07 22.35
N ASP A 518 -20.47 3.00 22.23
CA ASP A 518 -20.26 1.97 21.21
C ASP A 518 -20.35 2.58 19.81
N ALA A 519 -21.35 3.44 19.54
CA ALA A 519 -21.49 4.13 18.26
C ALA A 519 -20.33 5.10 17.97
N GLU A 520 -19.81 5.80 18.99
CA GLU A 520 -18.64 6.67 18.86
C GLU A 520 -17.35 5.87 18.56
N VAL A 521 -17.16 4.72 19.24
CA VAL A 521 -16.04 3.78 19.01
C VAL A 521 -16.11 3.16 17.62
N GLU A 522 -17.31 2.78 17.16
CA GLU A 522 -17.58 2.29 15.82
C GLU A 522 -17.57 3.40 14.75
N LYS A 523 -17.38 4.65 15.18
CA LYS A 523 -17.19 5.82 14.31
C LYS A 523 -18.40 6.11 13.41
N ILE A 524 -19.62 5.83 13.90
CA ILE A 524 -20.85 6.15 13.19
C ILE A 524 -20.99 7.68 13.02
N PRO A 525 -21.23 8.21 11.81
CA PRO A 525 -21.32 9.65 11.58
C PRO A 525 -22.46 10.33 12.37
N TYR A 526 -23.64 9.71 12.40
CA TYR A 526 -24.81 10.24 13.09
C TYR A 526 -25.46 9.24 14.05
N MET A 527 -25.81 9.72 15.24
CA MET A 527 -26.66 9.00 16.18
C MET A 527 -28.02 9.67 16.26
N ILE A 528 -29.08 8.87 16.22
CA ILE A 528 -30.46 9.32 16.27
C ILE A 528 -31.07 8.80 17.57
N ILE A 529 -31.20 9.69 18.56
CA ILE A 529 -31.72 9.35 19.88
C ILE A 529 -33.24 9.50 19.87
N ILE A 530 -33.94 8.44 20.25
CA ILE A 530 -35.41 8.38 20.27
C ILE A 530 -35.88 8.23 21.71
N GLY A 531 -36.59 9.24 22.22
CA GLY A 531 -37.30 9.23 23.50
C GLY A 531 -38.79 9.49 23.37
N SER A 532 -39.51 9.41 24.48
CA SER A 532 -40.98 9.62 24.49
C SER A 532 -41.38 11.03 24.06
N LYS A 533 -40.48 12.02 24.22
CA LYS A 533 -40.71 13.38 23.74
C LYS A 533 -40.57 13.47 22.22
N GLU A 534 -39.58 12.79 21.64
CA GLU A 534 -39.37 12.72 20.20
C GLU A 534 -40.54 12.01 19.51
N GLU A 535 -41.03 10.91 20.11
CA GLU A 535 -42.22 10.20 19.65
C GLU A 535 -43.48 11.08 19.68
N SER A 536 -43.74 11.77 20.80
CA SER A 536 -44.99 12.55 20.94
C SER A 536 -45.10 13.74 19.99
N ILE A 537 -43.96 14.27 19.52
CA ILE A 537 -43.92 15.40 18.58
C ILE A 537 -43.55 14.97 17.15
N GLY A 538 -43.35 13.67 16.89
CA GLY A 538 -42.99 13.14 15.58
C GLY A 538 -41.65 13.63 15.04
N MET A 539 -40.64 13.78 15.91
CA MET A 539 -39.29 14.24 15.57
C MET A 539 -38.22 13.23 15.95
N VAL A 540 -36.97 13.53 15.62
CA VAL A 540 -35.78 12.79 16.05
C VAL A 540 -34.77 13.74 16.69
N SER A 541 -34.03 13.29 17.71
CA SER A 541 -32.90 14.03 18.26
C SER A 541 -31.62 13.53 17.61
N VAL A 542 -30.86 14.39 16.97
CA VAL A 542 -29.69 13.98 16.18
C VAL A 542 -28.42 14.47 16.84
N ARG A 543 -27.41 13.59 16.88
CA ARG A 543 -26.06 13.90 17.32
C ARG A 543 -25.09 13.55 16.18
N SER A 544 -24.31 14.52 15.74
CA SER A 544 -23.20 14.37 14.81
C SER A 544 -21.93 14.00 15.56
N LYS A 545 -21.11 13.13 14.97
CA LYS A 545 -19.76 12.88 15.46
C LYS A 545 -18.85 14.11 15.38
N ALA A 546 -19.05 14.96 14.36
CA ALA A 546 -18.23 16.16 14.15
C ALA A 546 -18.70 17.35 15.00
N GLU A 547 -20.02 17.57 15.08
CA GLU A 547 -20.61 18.78 15.68
C GLU A 547 -21.20 18.55 17.09
N GLY A 548 -21.32 17.30 17.54
CA GLY A 548 -22.01 16.97 18.78
C GLY A 548 -23.53 17.00 18.63
N ASP A 549 -24.25 17.49 19.64
CA ASP A 549 -25.72 17.55 19.60
C ASP A 549 -26.19 18.65 18.64
N ILE A 550 -26.92 18.26 17.60
CA ILE A 550 -27.48 19.18 16.59
C ILE A 550 -28.98 19.42 16.81
N GLY A 551 -29.54 18.90 17.90
CA GLY A 551 -30.91 19.14 18.32
C GLY A 551 -31.95 18.25 17.64
N ARG A 552 -33.21 18.69 17.74
CA ARG A 552 -34.36 17.96 17.20
C ARG A 552 -34.72 18.45 15.81
N MET A 553 -35.03 17.52 14.91
CA MET A 553 -35.49 17.83 13.56
C MET A 553 -36.54 16.82 13.10
N LYS A 554 -37.25 17.17 12.03
CA LYS A 554 -38.18 16.22 11.39
C LYS A 554 -37.39 15.15 10.62
N PRO A 555 -37.88 13.90 10.52
CA PRO A 555 -37.21 12.85 9.75
C PRO A 555 -36.94 13.27 8.29
N ALA A 556 -37.88 13.96 7.65
CA ALA A 556 -37.71 14.46 6.29
C ALA A 556 -36.57 15.49 6.16
N GLU A 557 -36.43 16.38 7.13
CA GLU A 557 -35.34 17.37 7.17
C GLU A 557 -33.99 16.69 7.36
N PHE A 558 -33.92 15.67 8.22
CA PHE A 558 -32.71 14.86 8.39
C PHE A 558 -32.33 14.12 7.10
N ILE A 559 -33.30 13.57 6.37
CA ILE A 559 -33.05 12.89 5.08
C ILE A 559 -32.41 13.85 4.07
N GLU A 560 -32.96 15.06 3.92
CA GLU A 560 -32.42 16.04 2.99
C GLU A 560 -31.01 16.49 3.39
N ARG A 561 -30.76 16.69 4.69
CA ARG A 561 -29.40 16.98 5.19
C ARG A 561 -28.39 15.89 4.80
N ILE A 562 -28.75 14.62 5.03
CA ILE A 562 -27.88 13.48 4.70
C ILE A 562 -27.64 13.40 3.19
N ARG A 563 -28.67 13.63 2.37
CA ARG A 563 -28.54 13.62 0.91
C ARG A 563 -27.59 14.71 0.42
N GLU A 564 -27.77 15.94 0.90
CA GLU A 564 -26.90 17.06 0.52
C GLU A 564 -25.44 16.80 0.91
N GLU A 565 -25.20 16.27 2.12
CA GLU A 565 -23.83 15.99 2.59
C GLU A 565 -23.18 14.86 1.80
N VAL A 566 -23.94 13.81 1.47
CA VAL A 566 -23.49 12.70 0.60
C VAL A 566 -23.16 13.20 -0.80
N GLU A 567 -24.02 14.05 -1.38
CA GLU A 567 -23.83 14.60 -2.72
C GLU A 567 -22.61 15.51 -2.80
N LYS A 568 -22.45 16.40 -1.81
CA LYS A 568 -21.30 17.31 -1.69
C LYS A 568 -20.01 16.59 -1.30
N LYS A 569 -20.09 15.31 -0.89
CA LYS A 569 -18.96 14.49 -0.41
C LYS A 569 -18.12 15.22 0.63
N ILE A 570 -18.80 15.85 1.60
CA ILE A 570 -18.15 16.58 2.68
C ILE A 570 -17.25 15.61 3.47
N ARG A 571 -16.05 16.07 3.81
CA ARG A 571 -14.98 15.27 4.41
C ARG A 571 -15.01 15.28 5.93
#